data_AF-A0A4Q1VPL7-F1
#
_entry.id   AF-A0A4Q1VPL7-F1
#
_cell.length_a   1.000
_cell.length_b   1.000
_cell.length_c   1.000
_cell.angle_alpha   90.00
_cell.angle_beta   90.00
_cell.angle_gamma   90.00
#
_symmetry.space_group_name_H-M   'P 1'
#
loop_
_entity.id
_entity.type
_entity.pdbx_description
1 polymer ?
#
loop_
_entity_poly.entity_id
_entity_poly.type
_entity_poly.pdbx_seq_one_letter_code
_entity_poly.pdbx_strand_id
1 'polypeptide(L)'
;MARRAYLLATLVKRLDQGACYRFDDTARDPEMPNIEPSRTAVLVVDMQNDYVTAGAKLRLTQAVRNVPKLASTLKIRRGRANRVIHTEQVDRRDGSDVDLFDDLYLPIEDGSSFIDNALGADAYPDPTLVPCAVRASA
;
A
#
# COMPACT_ATOMS: atom_id res chain seq x y z
N MET A 1 5.57 -22.05 -19.03
CA MET A 1 5.32 -20.60 -18.85
C MET A 1 5.21 -20.28 -17.36
N ALA A 2 6.34 -20.12 -16.67
CA ALA A 2 6.40 -20.08 -15.19
C ALA A 2 7.36 -19.01 -14.66
N ARG A 3 7.27 -17.77 -15.17
CA ARG A 3 8.24 -16.70 -14.84
C ARG A 3 7.64 -15.37 -14.36
N ARG A 4 6.32 -15.26 -14.20
CA ARG A 4 5.69 -14.00 -13.72
C ARG A 4 5.12 -14.07 -12.29
N ALA A 5 4.67 -15.24 -11.83
CA ALA A 5 4.23 -15.43 -10.44
C ALA A 5 5.37 -15.31 -9.40
N TYR A 6 6.63 -15.45 -9.84
CA TYR A 6 7.77 -15.38 -8.92
C TYR A 6 8.11 -13.96 -8.44
N LEU A 7 7.73 -12.89 -9.18
CA LEU A 7 8.25 -11.56 -8.88
C LEU A 7 7.63 -10.94 -7.62
N LEU A 8 6.34 -11.19 -7.38
CA LEU A 8 5.63 -10.66 -6.19
C LEU A 8 6.06 -11.41 -4.91
N ALA A 9 6.17 -12.74 -4.99
CA ALA A 9 6.66 -13.56 -3.88
C ALA A 9 8.15 -13.31 -3.57
N THR A 10 8.99 -12.96 -4.56
CA THR A 10 10.41 -12.65 -4.34
C THR A 10 10.60 -11.29 -3.64
N LEU A 11 9.70 -10.33 -3.88
CA LEU A 11 9.76 -9.03 -3.19
C LEU A 11 9.46 -9.18 -1.69
N VAL A 12 8.48 -10.04 -1.34
CA VAL A 12 8.12 -10.33 0.06
C VAL A 12 9.15 -11.28 0.71
N LYS A 13 9.66 -12.30 0.01
CA LYS A 13 10.70 -13.20 0.57
C LYS A 13 12.05 -12.52 0.84
N ARG A 14 12.36 -11.39 0.19
CA ARG A 14 13.54 -10.59 0.57
C ARG A 14 13.35 -9.78 1.85
N LEU A 15 12.11 -9.60 2.29
CA LEU A 15 11.79 -9.05 3.61
C LEU A 15 11.75 -10.14 4.70
N ASP A 16 11.72 -11.42 4.31
CA ASP A 16 11.75 -12.58 5.19
C ASP A 16 13.19 -13.05 5.52
N GLN A 17 14.09 -12.08 5.78
CA GLN A 17 15.34 -12.36 6.48
C GLN A 17 15.17 -12.02 7.96
N GLY A 18 14.36 -12.80 8.68
CA GLY A 18 14.52 -13.07 10.11
C GLY A 18 14.59 -11.89 11.10
N ALA A 19 14.24 -10.68 10.70
CA ALA A 19 14.26 -9.52 11.58
C ALA A 19 12.84 -9.25 12.10
N CYS A 20 12.53 -9.77 13.28
CA CYS A 20 11.42 -9.26 14.08
C CYS A 20 11.77 -7.83 14.53
N TYR A 21 11.42 -6.84 13.73
CA TYR A 21 11.51 -5.45 14.14
C TYR A 21 10.46 -5.16 15.21
N ARG A 22 10.89 -5.13 16.46
CA ARG A 22 10.12 -4.53 17.55
C ARG A 22 10.25 -3.02 17.39
N PHE A 23 9.20 -2.36 16.91
CA PHE A 23 9.13 -0.90 16.93
C PHE A 23 8.98 -0.45 18.38
N ASP A 24 10.12 -0.26 19.03
CA ASP A 24 10.22 0.51 20.26
C ASP A 24 10.46 1.96 19.84
N ASP A 25 9.44 2.82 19.96
CA ASP A 25 9.48 4.23 19.53
C ASP A 25 10.57 5.05 20.27
N THR A 26 11.25 4.45 21.25
CA THR A 26 12.28 5.08 22.08
C THR A 26 13.71 4.62 21.79
N ALA A 27 13.90 3.51 21.06
CA ALA A 27 15.20 2.96 20.76
C ALA A 27 15.44 2.97 19.24
N ARG A 28 16.40 3.79 18.79
CA ARG A 28 16.92 3.68 17.43
C ARG A 28 17.59 2.32 17.30
N ASP A 29 17.05 1.46 16.44
CA ASP A 29 17.69 0.19 16.08
C ASP A 29 19.17 0.48 15.69
N PRO A 30 20.15 -0.09 16.41
CA PRO A 30 21.57 0.17 16.17
C PRO A 30 22.02 -0.26 14.76
N GLU A 31 21.27 -1.12 14.08
CA GLU A 31 21.54 -1.57 12.71
C GLU A 31 20.78 -0.77 11.66
N MET A 32 19.96 0.22 12.05
CA MET A 32 19.18 0.99 11.08
C MET A 32 20.12 1.74 10.12
N PRO A 33 20.13 1.38 8.82
CA PRO A 33 21.07 1.95 7.87
C PRO A 33 20.82 3.45 7.71
N ASN A 34 21.87 4.19 7.37
CA ASN A 34 21.73 5.58 7.02
C ASN A 34 20.82 5.73 5.80
N ILE A 35 19.74 6.52 5.93
CA ILE A 35 18.75 6.70 4.86
C ILE A 35 19.27 7.75 3.88
N GLU A 36 19.87 7.30 2.79
CA GLU A 36 20.32 8.16 1.68
C GLU A 36 19.13 8.56 0.80
N PRO A 37 18.73 9.86 0.76
CA PRO A 37 17.51 10.27 0.06
C PRO A 37 17.52 9.92 -1.44
N SER A 38 18.66 10.02 -2.11
CA SER A 38 18.83 9.72 -3.54
C SER A 38 18.68 8.25 -3.89
N ARG A 39 18.79 7.35 -2.91
CA ARG A 39 18.67 5.89 -3.06
C ARG A 39 17.46 5.31 -2.35
N THR A 40 16.60 6.16 -1.80
CA THR A 40 15.43 5.76 -1.01
C THR A 40 14.14 6.13 -1.73
N ALA A 41 13.23 5.18 -1.82
CA ALA A 41 11.85 5.41 -2.22
C ALA A 41 10.91 5.31 -1.03
N VAL A 42 9.77 5.99 -1.11
CA VAL A 42 8.64 5.80 -0.21
C VAL A 42 7.61 4.92 -0.92
N LEU A 43 7.21 3.82 -0.29
CA LEU A 43 6.12 2.98 -0.74
C LEU A 43 4.89 3.27 0.12
N VAL A 44 3.81 3.73 -0.51
CA VAL A 44 2.49 3.91 0.11
C VAL A 44 1.69 2.68 -0.24
N VAL A 45 1.48 1.82 0.75
CA VAL A 45 0.80 0.53 0.54
C VAL A 45 -0.68 0.70 0.81
N ASP A 46 -1.49 0.43 -0.21
CA ASP A 46 -2.93 0.17 -0.18
C ASP A 46 -3.73 1.20 0.66
N MET A 47 -3.43 2.48 0.47
CA MET A 47 -4.19 3.58 1.08
C MET A 47 -5.51 3.83 0.30
N GLN A 48 -6.30 2.77 0.11
CA GLN A 48 -7.57 2.76 -0.61
C GLN A 48 -8.76 3.00 0.31
N ASN A 49 -9.91 3.37 -0.26
CA ASN A 49 -11.14 3.62 0.50
C ASN A 49 -11.59 2.40 1.32
N ASP A 50 -11.38 1.18 0.83
CA ASP A 50 -11.77 -0.05 1.53
C ASP A 50 -11.11 -0.20 2.91
N TYR A 51 -9.97 0.45 3.15
CA TYR A 51 -9.29 0.45 4.44
C TYR A 51 -9.57 1.69 5.29
N VAL A 52 -9.99 2.81 4.70
CA VAL A 52 -10.05 4.11 5.39
C VAL A 52 -11.48 4.60 5.61
N THR A 53 -12.34 4.47 4.60
CA THR A 53 -13.65 5.11 4.56
C THR A 53 -14.62 4.48 5.56
N ALA A 54 -15.42 5.33 6.22
CA ALA A 54 -16.42 4.88 7.17
C ALA A 54 -17.44 3.95 6.49
N GLY A 55 -17.69 2.79 7.10
CA GLY A 55 -18.62 1.79 6.56
C GLY A 55 -17.99 0.79 5.57
N ALA A 56 -16.73 0.97 5.17
CA ALA A 56 -16.03 -0.06 4.40
C ALA A 56 -15.86 -1.35 5.22
N LYS A 57 -16.01 -2.52 4.59
CA LYS A 57 -15.96 -3.81 5.28
C LYS A 57 -14.58 -4.16 5.82
N LEU A 58 -13.52 -3.63 5.19
CA LEU A 58 -12.13 -3.81 5.59
C LEU A 58 -11.56 -2.61 6.36
N ARG A 59 -12.42 -1.69 6.84
CA ARG A 59 -11.96 -0.46 7.49
C ARG A 59 -11.06 -0.75 8.68
N LEU A 60 -9.86 -0.17 8.65
CA LEU A 60 -8.87 -0.26 9.70
C LEU A 60 -8.79 1.06 10.47
N THR A 61 -9.04 1.01 11.79
CA THR A 61 -8.90 2.18 12.66
C THR A 61 -7.49 2.79 12.60
N GLN A 62 -6.47 1.95 12.38
CA GLN A 62 -5.09 2.43 12.20
C GLN A 62 -4.88 3.17 10.89
N ALA A 63 -5.50 2.74 9.78
CA ALA A 63 -5.37 3.42 8.50
C ALA A 63 -5.90 4.86 8.62
N VAL A 64 -7.08 5.04 9.23
CA VAL A 64 -7.66 6.36 9.53
C VAL A 64 -6.72 7.23 10.36
N ARG A 65 -6.13 6.68 11.43
CA ARG A 65 -5.19 7.42 12.30
C ARG A 65 -3.87 7.77 11.59
N ASN A 66 -3.47 7.00 10.59
CA ASN A 66 -2.19 7.18 9.90
C ASN A 66 -2.27 8.18 8.75
N VAL A 67 -3.46 8.51 8.23
CA VAL A 67 -3.66 9.53 7.17
C VAL A 67 -2.83 10.81 7.43
N PRO A 68 -2.96 11.53 8.57
CA PRO A 68 -2.22 12.77 8.78
C PRO A 68 -0.69 12.57 8.88
N LYS A 69 -0.23 11.43 9.40
CA LYS A 69 1.20 11.10 9.52
C LYS A 69 1.82 10.81 8.16
N LEU A 70 1.11 10.05 7.32
CA LEU A 70 1.52 9.75 5.95
C LEU A 70 1.52 11.03 5.10
N ALA A 71 0.48 11.85 5.19
CA ALA A 71 0.35 13.12 4.48
C ALA A 71 1.54 14.05 4.74
N SER A 72 1.88 14.25 6.01
CA SER A 72 3.02 15.08 6.41
C SER A 72 4.36 14.50 5.95
N THR A 73 4.53 13.17 6.02
CA THR A 73 5.73 12.48 5.55
C THR A 73 5.92 12.65 4.04
N LEU A 74 4.86 12.43 3.25
CA LEU A 74 4.90 12.55 1.79
C LEU A 74 5.18 13.98 1.35
N LYS A 75 4.61 14.98 2.02
CA LYS A 75 4.91 16.39 1.77
C LYS A 75 6.41 16.69 1.90
N ILE A 76 7.06 16.17 2.94
CA ILE A 76 8.51 16.34 3.17
C ILE A 76 9.32 15.58 2.11
N ARG A 77 8.94 14.34 1.81
CA ARG A 77 9.72 13.45 0.93
C ARG A 77 9.64 13.85 -0.53
N ARG A 78 8.47 14.31 -1.01
CA ARG A 78 8.31 14.85 -2.37
C ARG A 78 9.21 16.08 -2.59
N GLY A 79 9.41 16.90 -1.56
CA GLY A 79 10.36 18.03 -1.60
C GLY A 79 11.85 17.65 -1.65
N ARG A 80 12.19 16.37 -1.39
CA ARG A 80 13.57 15.86 -1.34
C ARG A 80 13.95 14.96 -2.52
N ALA A 81 13.16 14.99 -3.60
CA ALA A 81 13.34 14.16 -4.79
C ALA A 81 13.28 12.63 -4.54
N ASN A 82 12.70 12.20 -3.41
CA ASN A 82 12.42 10.79 -3.16
C ASN A 82 11.31 10.31 -4.10
N ARG A 83 11.52 9.18 -4.76
CA ARG A 83 10.47 8.50 -5.54
C ARG A 83 9.38 8.04 -4.57
N VAL A 84 8.13 8.37 -4.87
CA VAL A 84 6.95 7.88 -4.14
C VAL A 84 6.20 6.90 -5.06
N ILE A 85 5.99 5.68 -4.57
CA ILE A 85 5.30 4.59 -5.28
C ILE A 85 4.05 4.25 -4.47
N HIS A 86 2.93 4.05 -5.16
CA HIS A 86 1.67 3.64 -4.53
C HIS A 86 1.33 2.23 -5.02
N THR A 87 0.79 1.42 -4.13
CA THR A 87 0.16 0.13 -4.49
C THR A 87 -1.32 0.21 -4.16
N GLU A 88 -2.08 -0.54 -4.94
CA GLU A 88 -3.51 -0.72 -4.78
C GLU A 88 -3.79 -2.21 -5.04
N GLN A 89 -4.57 -2.83 -4.15
CA GLN A 89 -5.15 -4.14 -4.42
C GLN A 89 -6.44 -3.92 -5.21
N VAL A 90 -6.50 -4.49 -6.41
CA VAL A 90 -7.66 -4.37 -7.30
C VAL A 90 -7.92 -5.73 -7.95
N ASP A 91 -9.11 -6.25 -7.73
CA ASP A 91 -9.60 -7.52 -8.24
C ASP A 91 -10.58 -7.26 -9.39
N ARG A 92 -10.49 -8.06 -10.45
CA ARG A 92 -11.40 -7.96 -11.59
C ARG A 92 -12.82 -8.35 -11.18
N ARG A 93 -13.80 -7.69 -11.79
CA ARG A 93 -15.22 -7.96 -11.54
C ARG A 93 -15.67 -9.39 -11.81
N ASP A 94 -14.93 -10.11 -12.67
CA ASP A 94 -15.22 -11.50 -12.99
C ASP A 94 -14.58 -12.49 -12.01
N GLY A 95 -13.85 -12.01 -11.00
CA GLY A 95 -13.17 -12.84 -10.00
C GLY A 95 -12.00 -13.64 -10.57
N SER A 96 -11.53 -13.35 -11.79
CA SER A 96 -10.50 -14.18 -12.44
C SER A 96 -9.11 -14.12 -11.77
N ASP A 97 -8.90 -13.18 -10.85
CA ASP A 97 -7.63 -12.96 -10.14
C ASP A 97 -7.71 -12.88 -8.62
N VAL A 98 -8.85 -13.23 -8.01
CA VAL A 98 -8.97 -13.28 -6.55
C VAL A 98 -8.16 -14.43 -5.95
N ASP A 99 -8.02 -15.55 -6.69
CA ASP A 99 -7.30 -16.77 -6.24
C ASP A 99 -7.73 -17.14 -4.80
N LEU A 100 -6.82 -17.66 -3.97
CA LEU A 100 -7.07 -18.00 -2.56
C LEU A 100 -7.56 -16.85 -1.66
N PHE A 101 -7.62 -15.59 -2.13
CA PHE A 101 -8.08 -14.50 -1.27
C PHE A 101 -9.59 -14.55 -1.02
N ASP A 102 -10.38 -15.11 -1.92
CA ASP A 102 -11.82 -15.29 -1.71
C ASP A 102 -12.11 -16.32 -0.60
N ASP A 103 -11.32 -17.38 -0.49
CA ASP A 103 -11.41 -18.38 0.60
C ASP A 103 -11.03 -17.82 1.99
N LEU A 104 -10.21 -16.75 2.02
CA LEU A 104 -9.59 -16.23 3.25
C LEU A 104 -10.25 -14.96 3.79
N TYR A 105 -10.85 -14.16 2.93
CA TYR A 105 -11.36 -12.83 3.28
C TYR A 105 -12.80 -12.66 2.77
N LEU A 106 -13.76 -12.74 3.70
CA LEU A 106 -15.19 -12.60 3.39
C LEU A 106 -15.55 -11.38 2.52
N PRO A 107 -14.95 -10.18 2.72
CA PRO A 107 -15.25 -9.03 1.85
C PRO A 107 -14.74 -9.15 0.41
N ILE A 108 -13.73 -9.99 0.18
CA ILE A 108 -13.24 -10.34 -1.16
C ILE A 108 -14.15 -11.42 -1.75
N GLU A 109 -14.48 -12.45 -0.96
CA GLU A 109 -15.42 -13.52 -1.34
C GLU A 109 -16.76 -12.98 -1.85
N ASP A 110 -17.36 -12.05 -1.09
CA ASP A 110 -18.67 -11.50 -1.42
C ASP A 110 -18.61 -10.31 -2.41
N GLY A 111 -17.42 -10.03 -2.97
CA GLY A 111 -17.20 -9.02 -3.99
C GLY A 111 -17.49 -7.59 -3.54
N SER A 112 -17.29 -7.28 -2.25
CA SER A 112 -17.57 -5.97 -1.69
C SER A 112 -16.34 -5.09 -1.42
N SER A 113 -15.14 -5.62 -1.69
CA SER A 113 -13.88 -4.88 -1.57
C SER A 113 -12.98 -5.15 -2.78
N PHE A 114 -12.10 -4.20 -3.08
CA PHE A 114 -11.10 -4.22 -4.15
C PHE A 114 -11.62 -4.35 -5.57
N ILE A 115 -12.94 -4.26 -5.78
CA ILE A 115 -13.51 -4.42 -7.11
C ILE A 115 -13.08 -3.30 -8.06
N ASP A 116 -12.55 -3.67 -9.22
CA ASP A 116 -12.13 -2.73 -10.26
C ASP A 116 -13.24 -1.74 -10.66
N ASN A 117 -12.88 -0.46 -10.73
CA ASN A 117 -13.78 0.69 -10.95
C ASN A 117 -14.86 0.87 -9.86
N ALA A 118 -14.71 0.30 -8.67
CA ALA A 118 -15.53 0.62 -7.51
C ALA A 118 -14.80 1.62 -6.60
N LEU A 119 -15.58 2.48 -5.93
CA LEU A 119 -15.04 3.50 -5.02
C LEU A 119 -14.10 2.92 -3.95
N GLY A 120 -14.37 1.70 -3.48
CA GLY A 120 -13.56 0.98 -2.49
C GLY A 120 -12.11 0.78 -2.93
N ALA A 121 -11.91 0.46 -4.21
CA ALA A 121 -10.61 0.20 -4.83
C ALA A 121 -9.83 1.49 -5.13
N ASP A 122 -10.49 2.66 -5.20
CA ASP A 122 -9.79 3.92 -5.43
C ASP A 122 -8.93 4.31 -4.22
N ALA A 123 -7.79 4.97 -4.49
CA ALA A 123 -7.01 5.65 -3.47
C ALA A 123 -7.89 6.60 -2.63
N TYR A 124 -7.67 6.59 -1.32
CA TYR A 124 -8.37 7.49 -0.40
C TYR A 124 -8.08 8.95 -0.80
N PRO A 125 -9.12 9.81 -0.91
CA PRO A 125 -9.03 11.11 -1.59
C PRO A 125 -8.37 12.21 -0.74
N ASP A 126 -7.24 11.91 -0.12
CA ASP A 126 -6.36 12.92 0.46
C ASP A 126 -5.36 13.40 -0.61
N PRO A 127 -5.32 14.70 -0.93
CA PRO A 127 -4.51 15.26 -2.02
C PRO A 127 -2.99 15.04 -1.83
N THR A 128 -2.55 14.73 -0.63
CA THR A 128 -1.14 14.42 -0.33
C THR A 128 -0.82 12.93 -0.44
N LEU A 129 -1.83 12.07 -0.32
CA LEU A 129 -1.70 10.61 -0.40
C LEU A 129 -1.95 10.07 -1.80
N VAL A 130 -2.68 10.79 -2.65
CA VAL A 130 -2.89 10.37 -4.04
C VAL A 130 -1.59 10.49 -4.85
N PRO A 131 -1.38 9.60 -5.84
CA PRO A 131 -0.33 9.77 -6.84
C PRO A 131 -0.41 11.16 -7.46
N CYS A 132 0.74 11.80 -7.71
CA CYS A 132 0.73 12.92 -8.65
C CYS A 132 0.15 12.39 -9.95
N ALA A 133 -0.93 13.01 -10.44
CA ALA A 133 -1.58 12.61 -11.68
C ALA A 133 -0.49 12.31 -12.71
N VAL A 134 -0.42 11.04 -13.14
CA VAL A 134 0.40 10.68 -14.27
C VAL A 134 -0.13 11.59 -15.36
N ARG A 135 0.68 12.54 -15.84
CA ARG A 135 0.38 13.23 -17.09
C ARG A 135 0.21 12.10 -18.09
N ALA A 136 -1.02 11.77 -18.43
CA ALA A 136 -1.30 10.92 -19.58
C ALA A 136 -0.59 11.62 -20.73
N SER A 137 0.56 11.07 -21.14
CA SER A 137 1.19 11.52 -22.37
C SER A 137 0.29 11.04 -23.49
N ALA A 138 0.01 11.99 -24.39
CA ALA A 138 -0.82 11.86 -25.57
C ALA A 138 -0.44 10.67 -26.46
#